data_AF-A0A7K0E9H1-F1
#
_entry.id   AF-A0A7K0E9H1-F1
#
_cell.length_a   1.000
_cell.length_b   1.000
_cell.length_c   1.000
_cell.angle_alpha   90.00
_cell.angle_beta   90.00
_cell.angle_gamma   90.00
#
_symmetry.space_group_name_H-M   'P 1'
#
loop_
_entity.id
_entity.type
_entity.pdbx_description
1 polymer ?
#
loop_
_entity_poly.entity_id
_entity_poly.type
_entity_poly.pdbx_seq_one_letter_code
_entity_poly.pdbx_strand_id
1 'polypeptide(L)'
;MRKSSLRTKILKEIENLVTGSTSTQASHKYENLHVAILKNHYNAASVSIDYHRKRVEMDIVVDDDAYDPKKLNTQLPTLYANILFQNLSEFLKSCLDSDSKSVAIYTRLLKSFKSKEAKYTIA
;
A
#
# COMPACT_ATOMS: atom_id res chain seq x y z
N MET A 1 26.38 7.77 2.24
CA MET A 1 25.59 9.03 2.24
C MET A 1 24.59 9.15 1.07
N ARG A 2 24.89 8.77 -0.18
CA ARG A 2 23.93 8.96 -1.31
C ARG A 2 22.67 8.06 -1.27
N LYS A 3 22.76 6.84 -0.75
CA LYS A 3 21.62 5.90 -0.69
C LYS A 3 20.58 6.31 0.37
N SER A 4 21.04 6.81 1.53
CA SER A 4 20.13 7.28 2.59
C SER A 4 19.35 8.51 2.15
N SER A 5 19.96 9.45 1.43
CA SER A 5 19.27 10.65 0.94
C SER A 5 18.23 10.35 -0.14
N LEU A 6 18.46 9.34 -0.99
CA LEU A 6 17.47 8.92 -1.99
C LEU A 6 16.26 8.24 -1.32
N ARG A 7 16.48 7.38 -0.34
CA ARG A 7 15.40 6.73 0.43
C ARG A 7 14.49 7.77 1.08
N THR A 8 15.07 8.76 1.76
CA THR A 8 14.30 9.85 2.38
C THR A 8 13.47 10.64 1.36
N LYS A 9 14.02 10.87 0.15
CA LYS A 9 13.26 11.55 -0.92
C LYS A 9 12.06 10.73 -1.39
N ILE A 10 12.23 9.41 -1.58
CA ILE A 10 11.14 8.51 -1.99
C ILE A 10 10.03 8.50 -0.95
N LEU A 11 10.39 8.37 0.34
CA LEU A 11 9.41 8.38 1.44
C LEU A 11 8.66 9.72 1.51
N LYS A 12 9.37 10.84 1.42
CA LYS A 12 8.73 12.16 1.40
C LYS A 12 7.79 12.34 0.20
N GLU A 13 8.15 11.80 -0.97
CA GLU A 13 7.31 11.90 -2.16
C GLU A 13 6.04 11.04 -2.04
N ILE A 14 6.13 9.83 -1.48
CA ILE A 14 4.96 8.99 -1.24
C ILE A 14 4.06 9.58 -0.14
N GLU A 15 4.63 10.15 0.93
CA GLU A 15 3.88 10.87 1.97
C GLU A 15 3.10 12.07 1.40
N ASN A 16 3.69 12.80 0.47
CA ASN A 16 3.03 13.91 -0.22
C ASN A 16 1.87 13.41 -1.08
N LEU A 17 2.05 12.29 -1.80
CA LEU A 17 0.96 11.68 -2.56
C LEU A 17 -0.19 11.24 -1.65
N VAL A 18 0.12 10.58 -0.52
CA VAL A 18 -0.88 10.21 0.50
C VAL A 18 -1.64 11.46 0.97
N THR A 19 -0.91 12.51 1.34
CA THR A 19 -1.54 13.77 1.81
C THR A 19 -2.49 14.36 0.77
N GLY A 20 -2.05 14.45 -0.49
CA GLY A 20 -2.85 15.01 -1.57
C GLY A 20 -4.03 14.11 -1.99
N SER A 21 -3.90 12.80 -1.84
CA SER A 21 -4.94 11.84 -2.20
C SER A 21 -6.11 11.77 -1.21
N THR A 22 -5.88 12.17 0.04
CA THR A 22 -6.89 12.10 1.11
C THR A 22 -7.71 13.38 1.29
N SER A 23 -7.39 14.46 0.57
CA SER A 23 -8.08 15.75 0.66
C SER A 23 -9.25 15.91 -0.32
N THR A 24 -9.41 14.97 -1.26
CA THR A 24 -10.48 14.95 -2.27
C THR A 24 -11.11 13.55 -2.34
N GLN A 25 -12.27 13.39 -2.99
CA GLN A 25 -12.82 12.06 -3.25
C GLN A 25 -11.77 11.22 -3.99
N ALA A 26 -11.42 10.07 -3.41
CA ALA A 26 -10.35 9.24 -3.93
C ALA A 26 -10.71 8.72 -5.33
N SER A 27 -10.01 9.19 -6.36
CA SER A 27 -10.05 8.54 -7.68
C SER A 27 -9.56 7.09 -7.56
N HIS A 28 -9.97 6.20 -8.48
CA HIS A 28 -9.46 4.82 -8.52
C HIS A 28 -7.92 4.73 -8.52
N LYS A 29 -7.23 5.73 -9.08
CA LYS A 29 -5.76 5.81 -9.04
C LYS A 29 -5.24 5.94 -7.61
N TYR A 30 -5.90 6.76 -6.78
CA TYR A 30 -5.55 6.95 -5.38
C TYR A 30 -5.99 5.78 -4.50
N GLU A 31 -7.11 5.15 -4.81
CA GLU A 31 -7.51 3.91 -4.16
C GLU A 31 -6.44 2.82 -4.33
N ASN A 32 -5.92 2.63 -5.55
CA ASN A 32 -4.82 1.69 -5.80
C ASN A 32 -3.56 2.03 -5.00
N LEU A 33 -3.25 3.32 -4.82
CA LEU A 33 -2.13 3.75 -3.97
C LEU A 33 -2.36 3.33 -2.51
N HIS A 34 -3.54 3.62 -1.96
CA HIS A 34 -3.87 3.31 -0.57
C HIS A 34 -3.84 1.79 -0.33
N VAL A 35 -4.45 1.02 -1.22
CA VAL A 35 -4.45 -0.45 -1.19
C VAL A 35 -3.03 -0.99 -1.23
N ALA A 36 -2.17 -0.49 -2.13
CA ALA A 36 -0.79 -0.96 -2.24
C ALA A 36 0.05 -0.68 -0.98
N ILE A 37 -0.16 0.46 -0.32
CA ILE A 37 0.49 0.79 0.96
C ILE A 37 0.08 -0.23 2.03
N LEU A 38 -1.22 -0.48 2.18
CA LEU A 38 -1.75 -1.39 3.19
C LEU A 38 -1.36 -2.84 2.94
N LYS A 39 -1.40 -3.31 1.69
CA LYS A 39 -0.92 -4.64 1.30
C LYS A 39 0.55 -4.83 1.65
N ASN A 40 1.38 -3.82 1.41
CA ASN A 40 2.80 -3.87 1.76
C ASN A 40 3.02 -3.96 3.27
N HIS A 41 2.38 -3.07 4.03
CA HIS A 41 2.61 -2.93 5.47
C HIS A 41 2.07 -4.12 6.28
N TYR A 42 0.86 -4.56 5.97
CA TYR A 42 0.20 -5.65 6.70
C TYR A 42 0.43 -7.03 6.09
N ASN A 43 1.20 -7.15 5.00
CA ASN A 43 1.31 -8.39 4.24
C ASN A 43 -0.07 -8.96 3.85
N ALA A 44 -0.96 -8.08 3.38
CA ALA A 44 -2.35 -8.43 3.13
C ALA A 44 -2.57 -8.96 1.72
N ALA A 45 -3.26 -10.09 1.60
CA ALA A 45 -3.70 -10.66 0.33
C ALA A 45 -4.79 -9.80 -0.32
N SER A 46 -5.75 -9.34 0.50
CA SER A 46 -6.86 -8.49 0.10
C SER A 46 -6.90 -7.24 0.98
N VAL A 47 -7.35 -6.12 0.41
CA VAL A 47 -7.61 -4.87 1.13
C VAL A 47 -8.82 -4.21 0.48
N SER A 48 -9.79 -3.80 1.30
CA SER A 48 -10.95 -3.00 0.91
C SER A 48 -11.06 -1.79 1.83
N ILE A 49 -11.28 -0.60 1.28
CA ILE A 49 -11.34 0.65 2.04
C ILE A 49 -12.72 1.25 1.87
N ASP A 50 -13.46 1.35 2.97
CA ASP A 50 -14.72 2.07 3.02
C ASP A 50 -14.45 3.48 3.58
N TYR A 51 -14.22 4.41 2.66
CA TYR A 51 -13.90 5.81 2.96
C TYR A 51 -15.03 6.52 3.72
N HIS A 52 -16.29 6.12 3.49
CA HIS A 52 -17.45 6.74 4.12
C HIS A 52 -17.61 6.30 5.57
N ARG A 53 -17.46 5.00 5.83
CA ARG A 53 -17.53 4.43 7.19
C ARG A 53 -16.20 4.44 7.93
N LYS A 54 -15.15 4.94 7.29
CA LYS A 54 -13.78 5.05 7.80
C LYS A 54 -13.21 3.73 8.33
N ARG A 55 -13.30 2.69 7.52
CA ARG A 55 -12.81 1.35 7.87
C ARG A 55 -12.00 0.72 6.75
N VAL A 56 -11.07 -0.13 7.12
CA VAL A 56 -10.29 -0.97 6.22
C VAL A 56 -10.51 -2.43 6.60
N GLU A 57 -10.98 -3.20 5.64
CA GLU A 57 -11.12 -4.66 5.74
C GLU A 57 -9.96 -5.32 4.99
N MET A 58 -9.30 -6.30 5.61
CA MET A 58 -8.11 -6.94 5.06
C MET A 58 -8.06 -8.43 5.39
N ASP A 59 -7.49 -9.22 4.49
CA ASP A 59 -7.05 -10.59 4.78
C ASP A 59 -5.52 -10.60 4.89
N ILE A 60 -5.02 -10.70 6.11
CA ILE A 60 -3.59 -10.65 6.44
C ILE A 60 -3.01 -12.06 6.33
N VAL A 61 -1.95 -12.26 5.54
CA VAL A 61 -1.27 -13.56 5.48
C VAL A 61 -0.49 -13.77 6.79
N VAL A 62 -0.80 -14.86 7.50
CA VAL A 62 -0.20 -15.16 8.82
C VAL A 62 0.96 -16.16 8.75
N ASP A 63 1.13 -16.84 7.63
CA ASP A 63 2.21 -17.79 7.39
C ASP A 63 2.82 -17.55 6.02
N ASP A 64 4.01 -16.93 6.00
CA ASP A 64 4.75 -16.65 4.78
C ASP A 64 5.34 -17.92 4.16
N ASP A 65 5.56 -18.98 4.95
CA ASP A 65 6.11 -20.25 4.46
C ASP A 65 5.07 -21.03 3.63
N ALA A 66 3.78 -20.71 3.82
CA ALA A 66 2.70 -21.24 3.01
C ALA A 66 2.67 -20.66 1.59
N TYR A 67 3.40 -19.58 1.31
CA TYR A 67 3.46 -18.95 -0.01
C TYR A 67 4.59 -19.52 -0.89
N ASP A 68 4.21 -20.22 -1.96
CA ASP A 68 5.14 -20.68 -3.00
C ASP A 68 5.01 -19.82 -4.27
N PRO A 69 6.00 -18.98 -4.64
CA PRO A 69 5.93 -18.16 -5.84
C PRO A 69 5.95 -18.98 -7.14
N LYS A 70 6.24 -20.28 -7.08
CA LYS A 70 6.25 -21.18 -8.25
C LYS A 70 4.93 -21.92 -8.44
N LYS A 71 3.95 -21.72 -7.57
CA LYS A 71 2.66 -22.42 -7.61
C LYS A 71 1.50 -21.45 -7.45
N LEU A 72 0.32 -21.89 -7.91
CA LEU A 72 -0.92 -21.20 -7.61
C LEU A 72 -1.30 -21.48 -6.14
N ASN A 73 -1.12 -20.48 -5.28
CA ASN A 73 -1.47 -20.57 -3.87
C ASN A 73 -2.98 -20.39 -3.70
N THR A 74 -3.72 -21.49 -3.50
CA THR A 74 -5.19 -21.47 -3.35
C THR A 74 -5.67 -21.39 -1.90
N GLN A 75 -4.81 -21.68 -0.93
CA GLN A 75 -5.15 -21.73 0.50
C GLN A 75 -4.02 -21.15 1.34
N LEU A 76 -3.82 -19.83 1.23
CA LEU A 76 -2.96 -19.13 2.19
C LEU A 76 -3.74 -18.94 3.49
N PRO A 77 -3.17 -19.29 4.66
CA PRO A 77 -3.82 -18.99 5.92
C PRO A 77 -3.85 -17.47 6.09
N THR A 78 -5.05 -16.92 6.26
CA THR A 78 -5.27 -15.49 6.47
C THR A 78 -5.99 -15.22 7.78
N LEU A 79 -5.69 -14.05 8.35
CA LEU A 79 -6.43 -13.43 9.44
C LEU A 79 -7.26 -12.29 8.88
N TYR A 80 -8.58 -12.37 9.05
CA TYR A 80 -9.47 -11.26 8.73
C TYR A 80 -9.31 -10.13 9.76
N ALA A 81 -9.10 -8.91 9.27
CA ALA A 81 -8.99 -7.69 10.08
C ALA A 81 -9.96 -6.61 9.57
N ASN A 82 -10.60 -5.90 10.50
CA ASN A 82 -11.44 -4.75 10.21
C ASN A 82 -11.04 -3.58 11.13
N ILE A 83 -10.31 -2.63 10.58
CA ILE A 83 -9.67 -1.54 11.33
C ILE A 83 -10.42 -0.24 11.05
N LEU A 84 -10.81 0.47 12.11
CA LEU A 84 -11.35 1.83 12.04
C LEU A 84 -10.22 2.85 12.02
N PHE A 85 -10.36 3.89 11.19
CA PHE A 85 -9.44 5.03 11.17
C PHE A 85 -10.18 6.35 11.41
N GLN A 86 -9.53 7.31 12.07
CA GLN A 86 -10.11 8.65 12.25
C GLN A 86 -9.73 9.60 11.10
N ASN A 87 -8.44 9.60 10.78
CA ASN A 87 -7.81 10.37 9.71
C ASN A 87 -7.08 9.42 8.76
N LEU A 88 -7.56 9.32 7.51
CA LEU A 88 -6.99 8.43 6.52
C LEU A 88 -5.54 8.78 6.17
N SER A 89 -5.21 10.08 6.15
CA SER A 89 -3.86 10.54 5.80
C SER A 89 -2.84 10.10 6.84
N GLU A 90 -3.16 10.29 8.12
CA GLU A 90 -2.31 9.89 9.23
C GLU A 90 -2.20 8.36 9.31
N PHE A 91 -3.32 7.66 9.14
CA PHE A 91 -3.35 6.20 9.12
C PHE A 91 -2.43 5.63 8.03
N LEU A 92 -2.59 6.05 6.77
CA LEU A 92 -1.76 5.56 5.67
C LEU A 92 -0.29 5.93 5.83
N LYS A 93 0.02 7.11 6.36
CA LYS A 93 1.43 7.50 6.65
C LYS A 93 2.05 6.61 7.72
N SER A 94 1.28 6.20 8.71
CA SER A 94 1.75 5.27 9.75
C SER A 94 2.06 3.87 9.18
N CYS A 95 1.50 3.53 8.02
CA CYS A 95 1.75 2.29 7.29
C CYS A 95 2.90 2.40 6.27
N LEU A 96 3.71 3.48 6.30
CA LEU A 96 4.85 3.62 5.39
C LEU A 96 6.12 3.04 6.02
N ASP A 97 6.63 1.97 5.42
CA ASP A 97 7.81 1.26 5.88
C ASP A 97 9.09 1.76 5.19
N SER A 98 10.17 1.86 5.96
CA SER A 98 11.44 2.41 5.47
C SER A 98 12.46 1.36 5.00
N ASP A 99 12.09 0.08 5.03
CA ASP A 99 12.94 -1.02 4.59
C ASP A 99 13.11 -1.04 3.07
N SER A 100 14.10 -1.79 2.59
CA SER A 100 14.48 -1.78 1.17
C SER A 100 13.40 -2.37 0.24
N LYS A 101 12.60 -3.33 0.70
CA LYS A 101 11.52 -3.95 -0.09
C LYS A 101 10.41 -2.93 -0.30
N SER A 102 9.98 -2.28 0.78
CA SER A 102 8.94 -1.25 0.75
C SER A 102 9.33 -0.04 -0.09
N VAL A 103 10.57 0.46 0.06
CA VAL A 103 11.09 1.58 -0.75
C VAL A 103 11.13 1.25 -2.25
N ALA A 104 11.41 0.00 -2.62
CA ALA A 104 11.36 -0.43 -4.02
C ALA A 104 9.93 -0.42 -4.56
N ILE A 105 8.94 -0.82 -3.75
CA ILE A 105 7.51 -0.75 -4.09
C ILE A 105 7.08 0.71 -4.27
N TYR A 106 7.42 1.60 -3.34
CA TYR A 106 7.08 3.02 -3.45
C TYR A 106 7.69 3.68 -4.69
N THR A 107 8.92 3.30 -5.06
CA THR A 107 9.55 3.77 -6.30
C THR A 107 8.72 3.38 -7.53
N ARG A 108 8.18 2.14 -7.57
CA ARG A 108 7.32 1.68 -8.66
C ARG A 108 5.99 2.42 -8.69
N LEU A 109 5.37 2.64 -7.52
CA LEU A 109 4.13 3.43 -7.40
C LEU A 109 4.35 4.86 -7.90
N LEU A 110 5.39 5.55 -7.44
CA LEU A 110 5.73 6.91 -7.89
C LEU A 110 5.93 6.98 -9.40
N LYS A 111 6.62 6.00 -10.00
CA LYS A 111 6.80 5.91 -11.44
C LYS A 111 5.47 5.77 -12.18
N SER A 112 4.58 4.90 -11.70
CA SER A 112 3.23 4.70 -12.25
C SER A 112 2.36 5.97 -12.14
N PHE A 113 2.58 6.79 -11.11
CA PHE A 113 1.85 8.04 -10.96
C PHE A 113 2.31 9.12 -11.94
N LYS A 114 3.61 9.14 -12.26
CA LYS A 114 4.24 10.09 -13.19
C LYS A 114 4.02 9.73 -14.66
N SER A 115 3.88 8.44 -14.98
CA SER A 115 3.56 8.02 -16.35
C SER A 115 2.08 8.31 -16.66
N LYS A 116 1.83 9.00 -17.78
CA LYS A 116 0.47 9.30 -18.26
C LYS A 116 -0.29 8.05 -18.78
N GLU A 117 0.34 6.88 -18.84
CA GLU A 117 -0.19 5.69 -19.54
C GLU A 117 -0.19 4.36 -18.77
N ALA A 118 0.25 4.29 -17.49
CA ALA A 118 0.34 2.99 -16.83
C ALA A 118 -0.98 2.58 -16.15
N LYS A 119 -1.73 1.65 -16.77
CA LYS A 119 -2.71 0.82 -16.07
C LYS A 119 -1.95 -0.01 -15.03
N TYR A 120 -2.24 0.21 -13.75
CA TYR A 120 -1.69 -0.62 -12.68
C TYR A 120 -2.53 -1.90 -12.61
N THR A 121 -1.96 -3.02 -13.03
CA THR A 121 -2.53 -4.35 -12.80
C THR A 121 -1.77 -4.97 -11.63
N ILE A 122 -2.48 -5.23 -10.54
CA ILE A 122 -1.97 -6.05 -9.45
C ILE A 122 -2.06 -7.49 -9.95
N ALA A 123 -0.89 -8.14 -10.10
CA ALA A 123 -0.83 -9.59 -10.30
C ALA A 123 -1.00 -10.29 -8.96
#